data_AF-A0A077MFJ2-F1
#
_entry.id   AF-A0A077MFJ2-F1
#
_cell.length_a   1.000
_cell.length_b   1.000
_cell.length_c   1.000
_cell.angle_alpha   90.00
_cell.angle_beta   90.00
_cell.angle_gamma   90.00
#
_symmetry.space_group_name_H-M   'P 1'
#
loop_
_entity.id
_entity.type
_entity.pdbx_description
1 polymer ?
#
loop_
_entity_poly.entity_id
_entity_poly.type
_entity_poly.pdbx_seq_one_letter_code
_entity_poly.pdbx_strand_id
1 'polypeptide(L)'
;MALGGFLLLAGIAHLTVAREEFRAQVPPWVPLDTDPVVVLSGIVEIGLGLALWLWRRPLVGWIVAAFFVAVFPGNLWQWIEGRDAFGLDTDRARLIRLFFQPLLVAWALWCTGAWRAWRQGRRRSV
;
A
#
# COMPACT_ATOMS: atom_id res chain seq x y z
N MET A 1 -1.93 -0.84 14.69
CA MET A 1 -1.14 -1.98 15.17
C MET A 1 -1.07 -3.05 14.11
N ALA A 2 -2.14 -3.79 13.80
CA ALA A 2 -2.13 -4.80 12.74
C ALA A 2 -1.72 -4.25 11.36
N LEU A 3 -2.30 -3.13 10.90
CA LEU A 3 -1.90 -2.48 9.64
C LEU A 3 -0.41 -2.09 9.59
N GLY A 4 0.15 -1.65 10.72
CA GLY A 4 1.58 -1.32 10.81
C GLY A 4 2.46 -2.57 10.70
N GLY A 5 2.05 -3.67 11.35
CA GLY A 5 2.72 -4.96 11.19
C GLY A 5 2.63 -5.50 9.76
N PHE A 6 1.48 -5.35 9.11
CA PHE A 6 1.31 -5.71 7.69
C PHE A 6 2.29 -4.93 6.78
N LEU A 7 2.39 -3.61 6.94
CA LEU A 7 3.35 -2.80 6.18
C LEU A 7 4.80 -3.17 6.48
N LEU A 8 5.15 -3.48 7.73
CA LEU A 8 6.50 -3.93 8.09
C LEU A 8 6.85 -5.24 7.37
N LEU A 9 5.95 -6.21 7.41
CA LEU A 9 6.16 -7.49 6.74
C LEU A 9 6.23 -7.33 5.22
N ALA A 10 5.35 -6.52 4.63
CA ALA A 10 5.37 -6.21 3.21
C ALA A 10 6.68 -5.53 2.78
N GLY A 11 7.15 -4.54 3.54
CA GLY A 11 8.38 -3.83 3.23
C GLY A 11 9.63 -4.70 3.40
N ILE A 12 9.64 -5.60 4.40
CA ILE A 12 10.70 -6.63 4.52
C ILE A 12 10.66 -7.57 3.32
N ALA A 13 9.48 -8.01 2.88
CA ALA A 13 9.32 -8.91 1.74
C ALA A 13 9.82 -8.27 0.42
N HIS A 14 9.60 -6.97 0.21
CA HIS A 14 10.17 -6.20 -0.91
C HIS A 14 11.70 -6.29 -0.96
N LEU A 15 12.35 -6.27 0.20
CA LEU A 15 13.81 -6.25 0.30
C LEU A 15 14.44 -7.65 0.35
N THR A 16 13.63 -8.70 0.49
CA THR A 16 14.11 -10.06 0.75
C THR A 16 13.47 -11.07 -0.20
N VAL A 17 12.42 -11.76 0.26
CA VAL A 17 11.92 -13.00 -0.36
C VAL A 17 11.03 -12.78 -1.58
N ALA A 18 10.42 -11.61 -1.72
CA ALA A 18 9.43 -11.33 -2.76
C ALA A 18 9.89 -10.26 -3.77
N ARG A 19 11.18 -9.89 -3.75
CA ARG A 19 11.70 -8.79 -4.58
C ARG A 19 11.41 -8.97 -6.07
N GLU A 20 11.62 -10.18 -6.61
CA GLU A 20 11.33 -10.47 -8.02
C GLU A 20 9.83 -10.36 -8.35
N GLU A 21 8.97 -10.84 -7.46
CA GLU A 21 7.51 -10.73 -7.61
C GLU A 21 7.04 -9.27 -7.59
N PHE A 22 7.70 -8.41 -6.81
CA PHE A 22 7.45 -6.98 -6.83
C PHE A 22 7.96 -6.30 -8.10
N ARG A 23 9.14 -6.68 -8.61
CA ARG A 23 9.65 -6.16 -9.88
C ARG A 23 8.70 -6.46 -11.04
N ALA A 24 8.12 -7.66 -11.05
CA ALA A 24 7.15 -8.06 -12.07
C ALA A 24 5.86 -7.20 -12.05
N GLN A 25 5.57 -6.46 -10.97
CA GLN A 25 4.40 -5.58 -10.91
C GLN A 25 4.69 -4.15 -11.34
N VAL A 26 5.97 -3.74 -11.46
CA VAL A 26 6.29 -2.36 -11.85
C VAL A 26 5.90 -2.14 -13.31
N PRO A 27 4.99 -1.21 -13.60
CA PRO A 27 4.56 -1.00 -14.97
C PRO A 27 5.62 -0.28 -15.82
N PRO A 28 5.72 -0.57 -17.13
CA PRO A 28 6.78 -0.04 -17.99
C PRO A 28 6.73 1.48 -18.23
N TRP A 29 5.62 2.15 -17.91
CA TRP A 29 5.50 3.60 -18.01
C TRP A 29 5.98 4.34 -16.75
N VAL A 30 6.40 3.63 -15.70
CA VAL A 30 7.07 4.26 -14.56
C VAL A 30 8.44 4.76 -15.04
N PRO A 31 8.74 6.07 -14.94
CA PRO A 31 9.95 6.67 -15.53
C PRO A 31 11.19 6.46 -14.64
N LEU A 32 11.33 5.28 -14.04
CA LEU A 32 12.41 4.87 -13.15
C LEU A 32 12.72 3.40 -13.40
N ASP A 33 13.96 3.01 -13.11
CA ASP A 33 14.33 1.59 -13.15
C ASP A 33 13.49 0.78 -12.15
N THR A 34 13.06 -0.40 -12.58
CA THR A 34 12.16 -1.28 -11.82
C THR A 34 12.67 -1.62 -10.43
N ASP A 35 13.96 -1.88 -10.28
CA ASP A 35 14.51 -2.36 -9.01
C ASP A 35 14.59 -1.25 -7.91
N PRO A 36 15.10 -0.05 -8.20
CA PRO A 36 15.00 1.08 -7.27
C PRO A 36 13.57 1.38 -6.81
N VAL A 37 12.58 1.29 -7.70
CA VAL A 37 11.17 1.51 -7.36
C VAL A 37 10.72 0.54 -6.26
N VAL A 38 11.04 -0.75 -6.39
CA VAL A 38 10.70 -1.81 -5.43
C VAL A 38 11.44 -1.62 -4.09
N VAL A 39 12.73 -1.29 -4.14
CA VAL A 39 13.53 -1.09 -2.92
C VAL A 39 13.04 0.13 -2.13
N LEU A 40 12.82 1.25 -2.82
CA LEU A 40 12.38 2.49 -2.19
C LEU A 40 10.95 2.33 -1.62
N SER A 41 10.04 1.66 -2.34
CA SER A 41 8.71 1.38 -1.80
C SER A 41 8.79 0.51 -0.54
N GLY A 42 9.63 -0.52 -0.52
CA GLY A 42 9.83 -1.37 0.66
C GLY A 42 10.36 -0.61 1.88
N ILE A 43 11.33 0.31 1.67
CA ILE A 43 11.83 1.19 2.75
C ILE A 43 10.71 2.10 3.27
N VAL A 44 9.92 2.68 2.36
CA VAL A 44 8.78 3.53 2.73
C VAL A 44 7.75 2.74 3.54
N GLU A 45 7.42 1.50 3.14
CA GLU A 45 6.50 0.64 3.88
C GLU A 45 6.98 0.34 5.30
N ILE A 46 8.27 0.02 5.48
CA ILE A 46 8.85 -0.17 6.81
C ILE A 46 8.71 1.11 7.65
N GLY A 47 9.09 2.27 7.09
CA GLY A 47 8.97 3.55 7.77
C GLY A 47 7.54 3.90 8.17
N LEU A 48 6.58 3.68 7.26
CA LEU A 48 5.15 3.89 7.52
C LEU A 48 4.59 2.90 8.54
N GLY A 49 5.03 1.64 8.49
CA GLY A 49 4.67 0.60 9.46
C GLY A 49 5.11 0.96 10.89
N LEU A 50 6.36 1.41 11.04
CA LEU A 50 6.88 1.94 12.31
C LEU A 50 6.12 3.21 12.75
N ALA A 51 5.86 4.14 11.83
CA ALA A 51 5.13 5.36 12.12
C ALA A 51 3.71 5.08 12.64
N LEU A 52 3.03 4.06 12.13
CA LEU A 52 1.72 3.62 12.62
C LEU A 52 1.77 3.01 14.03
N TRP A 53 2.92 2.52 14.49
CA TRP A 53 3.11 2.06 15.86
C TRP A 53 3.45 3.22 16.80
N LEU A 54 4.35 4.10 16.39
CA LEU A 54 4.90 5.16 17.24
C LEU A 54 4.03 6.43 17.28
N TRP A 55 3.44 6.83 16.16
CA TRP A 55 2.78 8.14 16.01
C TRP A 55 1.41 7.99 15.34
N ARG A 56 0.47 7.34 16.04
CA ARG A 56 -0.93 7.13 15.61
C ARG A 56 -1.73 8.44 15.42
N ARG A 57 -1.31 9.27 14.48
CA ARG A 57 -1.86 10.60 14.20
C ARG A 57 -2.67 10.57 12.90
N PRO A 58 -3.72 11.40 12.77
CA PRO A 58 -4.48 11.56 11.54
C PRO A 58 -3.62 11.75 10.29
N LEU A 59 -2.53 12.52 10.38
CA LEU A 59 -1.62 12.76 9.27
C LEU A 59 -0.97 11.46 8.75
N VAL A 60 -0.53 10.57 9.64
CA VAL A 60 0.07 9.28 9.25
C VAL A 60 -0.95 8.43 8.50
N GLY A 61 -2.22 8.45 8.93
CA GLY A 61 -3.30 7.76 8.21
C GLY A 61 -3.49 8.26 6.78
N TRP A 62 -3.44 9.58 6.58
CA TRP A 62 -3.52 10.18 5.25
C TRP A 62 -2.32 9.83 4.37
N ILE A 63 -1.11 9.86 4.94
CA ILE A 63 0.11 9.48 4.20
C ILE A 63 0.05 8.02 3.78
N VAL A 64 -0.33 7.11 4.68
CA VAL A 64 -0.48 5.68 4.36
C VAL A 64 -1.57 5.44 3.31
N ALA A 65 -2.70 6.14 3.41
CA ALA A 65 -3.76 6.08 2.41
C ALA A 65 -3.28 6.55 1.03
N ALA A 66 -2.54 7.67 0.97
CA ALA A 66 -1.97 8.17 -0.27
C ALA A 66 -0.93 7.21 -0.86
N PHE A 67 -0.08 6.62 -0.01
CA PHE A 67 0.88 5.60 -0.41
C PHE A 67 0.18 4.38 -1.04
N PHE A 68 -0.89 3.87 -0.41
CA PHE A 68 -1.70 2.79 -0.97
C PHE A 68 -2.29 3.13 -2.35
N VAL A 69 -2.74 4.36 -2.56
CA VAL A 69 -3.22 4.80 -3.88
C VAL A 69 -2.05 4.84 -4.88
N ALA A 70 -0.88 5.32 -4.46
CA ALA A 70 0.29 5.45 -5.34
C ALA A 70 0.84 4.09 -5.82
N VAL A 71 0.78 3.04 -5.00
CA VAL A 71 1.25 1.68 -5.38
C VAL A 71 0.19 0.86 -6.12
N PHE A 72 -1.08 1.29 -6.10
CA PHE A 72 -2.19 0.57 -6.74
C PHE A 72 -2.00 0.26 -8.24
N PRO A 73 -1.39 1.15 -9.07
CA PRO A 73 -1.12 0.83 -10.47
C PRO A 73 -0.35 -0.48 -10.67
N GLY A 74 0.53 -0.87 -9.75
CA GLY A 74 1.25 -2.15 -9.83
C GLY A 74 0.32 -3.37 -9.67
N ASN A 75 -0.64 -3.31 -8.74
CA ASN A 75 -1.64 -4.36 -8.57
C ASN A 75 -2.57 -4.46 -9.79
N LEU A 76 -2.97 -3.31 -10.33
CA LEU A 76 -3.79 -3.25 -11.54
C LEU A 76 -3.04 -3.82 -12.76
N TRP A 77 -1.76 -3.48 -12.90
CA TRP A 77 -0.92 -4.00 -13.97
C TRP A 77 -0.73 -5.51 -13.88
N GLN A 78 -0.55 -6.06 -12.67
CA GLN A 78 -0.51 -7.51 -12.47
C GLN A 78 -1.77 -8.20 -13.02
N TRP A 79 -2.95 -7.64 -12.77
CA TRP A 79 -4.22 -8.18 -13.24
C TRP A 79 -4.36 -8.07 -14.76
N ILE A 80 -4.07 -6.89 -15.34
CA ILE A 80 -4.15 -6.65 -16.79
C ILE A 80 -3.25 -7.61 -17.57
N GLU A 81 -2.01 -7.78 -17.10
CA GLU A 81 -1.00 -8.59 -17.79
C GLU A 81 -1.05 -10.08 -17.41
N GLY A 82 -1.95 -10.47 -16.50
CA GLY A 82 -2.07 -11.86 -16.07
C GLY A 82 -0.82 -12.42 -15.39
N ARG A 83 -0.04 -11.59 -14.67
CA ARG A 83 1.25 -12.01 -14.10
C ARG A 83 1.07 -12.81 -12.81
N ASP A 84 1.62 -14.01 -12.78
CA ASP A 84 1.65 -14.85 -11.59
C ASP A 84 2.69 -14.31 -10.59
N ALA A 85 2.23 -14.00 -9.38
CA ALA A 85 3.02 -13.46 -8.28
C ALA A 85 2.24 -13.62 -6.96
N PHE A 86 2.93 -13.78 -5.83
CA PHE A 86 2.36 -13.97 -4.48
C PHE A 86 1.41 -15.17 -4.38
N GLY A 87 1.66 -16.21 -5.19
CA GLY A 87 0.78 -17.38 -5.33
C GLY A 87 -0.59 -17.07 -5.96
N LEU A 88 -0.70 -15.98 -6.72
CA LEU A 88 -1.91 -15.57 -7.42
C LEU A 88 -1.88 -16.01 -8.89
N ASP A 89 -2.27 -17.26 -9.12
CA ASP A 89 -2.12 -17.93 -10.42
C ASP A 89 -3.40 -17.87 -11.29
N THR A 90 -4.38 -17.06 -10.90
CA THR A 90 -5.65 -16.91 -11.64
C THR A 90 -6.09 -15.46 -11.74
N ASP A 91 -6.78 -15.12 -12.84
CA ASP A 91 -7.38 -13.79 -13.03
C ASP A 91 -8.36 -13.43 -11.93
N ARG A 92 -9.11 -14.42 -11.44
CA ARG A 92 -10.05 -14.23 -10.33
C ARG A 92 -9.32 -13.81 -9.05
N ALA A 93 -8.20 -14.46 -8.71
CA ALA A 93 -7.42 -14.13 -7.53
C ALA A 93 -6.81 -12.72 -7.64
N ARG A 94 -6.25 -12.38 -8.80
CA ARG A 94 -5.74 -11.03 -9.09
C ARG A 94 -6.83 -9.96 -9.03
N LEU A 95 -8.01 -10.24 -9.56
CA LEU A 95 -9.15 -9.32 -9.50
C LEU A 95 -9.62 -9.09 -8.06
N ILE A 96 -9.73 -10.16 -7.25
CA ILE A 96 -10.08 -10.06 -5.83
C ILE A 96 -9.07 -9.17 -5.10
N ARG A 97 -7.77 -9.30 -5.42
CA ARG A 97 -6.71 -8.50 -4.81
C ARG A 97 -6.94 -7.00 -4.97
N LEU A 98 -7.50 -6.54 -6.09
CA LEU A 98 -7.76 -5.12 -6.33
C LEU A 98 -8.72 -4.51 -5.29
N PHE A 99 -9.69 -5.29 -4.79
CA PHE A 99 -10.66 -4.82 -3.79
C PHE A 99 -10.05 -4.65 -2.39
N PHE A 100 -8.89 -5.25 -2.11
CA PHE A 100 -8.19 -4.98 -0.86
C PHE A 100 -7.61 -3.56 -0.82
N GLN A 101 -7.33 -2.93 -1.96
CA GLN A 101 -6.78 -1.57 -1.97
C GLN A 101 -7.71 -0.52 -1.33
N PRO A 102 -8.99 -0.37 -1.75
CA PRO A 102 -9.90 0.56 -1.09
C PRO A 102 -10.14 0.18 0.38
N LEU A 103 -10.11 -1.11 0.72
CA LEU A 103 -10.21 -1.56 2.11
C LEU A 103 -9.02 -1.12 2.96
N LEU A 104 -7.78 -1.25 2.43
CA LEU A 104 -6.56 -0.81 3.09
C LEU A 104 -6.52 0.71 3.28
N VAL A 105 -6.96 1.47 2.27
CA VAL A 105 -7.13 2.93 2.36
C VAL A 105 -8.11 3.29 3.47
N ALA A 106 -9.31 2.69 3.48
CA ALA A 106 -10.30 2.94 4.52
C ALA A 106 -9.77 2.55 5.91
N TRP A 107 -9.04 1.43 6.02
CA TRP A 107 -8.46 0.97 7.26
C TRP A 107 -7.40 1.95 7.80
N ALA A 108 -6.53 2.47 6.94
CA ALA A 108 -5.54 3.49 7.29
C ALA A 108 -6.20 4.75 7.85
N LEU A 109 -7.23 5.27 7.17
CA LEU A 109 -7.94 6.46 7.59
C LEU A 109 -8.74 6.26 8.89
N TRP A 110 -9.28 5.06 9.09
CA TRP A 110 -10.07 4.74 10.28
C TRP A 110 -9.19 4.52 11.51
N CYS A 111 -8.15 3.68 11.42
CA CYS A 111 -7.38 3.25 12.61
C CYS A 111 -6.45 4.32 13.21
N THR A 112 -6.22 5.41 12.47
CA THR A 112 -5.45 6.60 12.86
C THR A 112 -6.34 7.78 13.29
N GLY A 113 -7.67 7.65 13.15
CA GLY A 113 -8.60 8.73 13.43
C GLY A 113 -8.67 9.81 12.34
N ALA A 114 -7.98 9.66 11.21
CA ALA A 114 -8.01 10.61 10.09
C ALA A 114 -9.43 10.89 9.59
N TRP A 115 -10.24 9.83 9.45
CA TRP A 115 -11.64 9.95 9.05
C TRP A 115 -12.48 10.74 10.07
N ARG A 116 -12.21 10.56 11.37
CA ARG A 116 -12.91 11.28 12.45
C ARG A 116 -12.53 12.75 12.45
N ALA A 117 -11.23 13.06 12.36
CA ALA A 117 -10.73 14.43 12.32
C ALA A 117 -11.30 15.22 11.14
N TRP A 118 -11.33 14.62 9.95
CA TRP A 118 -11.92 15.25 8.75
C TRP A 118 -13.42 15.54 8.91
N ARG A 119 -14.21 14.60 9.45
CA ARG A 119 -15.65 14.82 9.69
C ARG A 119 -15.91 15.91 10.72
N GLN A 120 -15.08 16.01 11.76
CA GLN A 120 -15.21 17.07 12.77
C GLN A 120 -14.85 18.45 12.21
N GLY A 121 -13.82 18.55 11.38
CA GLY A 121 -13.46 19.80 10.69
C GLY A 121 -14.58 20.31 9.78
N ARG A 122 -15.22 19.41 9.02
CA ARG A 122 -16.37 19.79 8.16
C ARG A 122 -17.57 20.30 8.95
N ARG A 123 -17.86 19.75 10.13
CA ARG A 123 -18.96 20.21 10.99
C ARG A 123 -18.72 21.59 11.63
N ARG A 124 -17.46 22.03 11.74
CA ARG A 124 -17.12 23.35 12.29
C ARG A 124 -17.15 24.47 11.24
N SER A 125 -17.27 24.11 9.97
CA SER A 125 -17.24 25.04 8.83
C SER A 125 -18.64 25.28 8.24
N VAL A 126 -19.68 24.72 8.86
CA VAL A 126 -21.11 24.86 8.56
C VAL A 126 -21.75 25.52 9.77
#